data_AF-A0A2A5Y1K9-F1
#
_entry.id   AF-A0A2A5Y1K9-F1
#
_cell.length_a   1.000
_cell.length_b   1.000
_cell.length_c   1.000
_cell.angle_alpha   90.00
_cell.angle_beta   90.00
_cell.angle_gamma   90.00
#
_symmetry.space_group_name_H-M   'P 1'
#
loop_
_entity.id
_entity.type
_entity.pdbx_description
1 polymer ?
#
loop_
_entity_poly.entity_id
_entity_poly.type
_entity_poly.pdbx_seq_one_letter_code
_entity_poly.pdbx_strand_id
1 'polypeptide(L)'
;MRQEHKLTSKRMIEFLSILGIIPFYFELFDHLLHLNTQFEYETRFRNFSFIYGSLIISFLSGMHWQKLINAENIKLLYLPMIPVILVWLSFLFTPEFFFKIIIIIGLIWCLLVDLLILRELNQDWFLKLRSIVTFLAIPPLFVIFFVK
;
A
#
# COMPACT_ATOMS: atom_id res chain seq x y z
N MET A 1 14.96 6.85 -30.46
CA MET A 1 14.44 8.01 -29.69
C MET A 1 13.07 7.78 -29.02
N ARG A 2 11.93 7.59 -29.71
CA ARG A 2 10.60 7.46 -29.04
C ARG A 2 10.40 6.17 -28.22
N GLN A 3 11.10 5.08 -28.56
CA GLN A 3 11.06 3.81 -27.80
C GLN A 3 12.00 3.80 -26.58
N GLU A 4 13.18 4.41 -26.69
CA GLU A 4 14.14 4.54 -25.57
C GLU A 4 13.55 5.37 -24.42
N HIS A 5 12.81 6.44 -24.77
CA HIS A 5 12.13 7.29 -23.79
C HIS A 5 11.01 6.57 -23.04
N LYS A 6 10.39 5.54 -23.62
CA LYS A 6 9.40 4.66 -22.94
C LYS A 6 10.07 3.63 -22.02
N LEU A 7 11.29 3.19 -22.37
CA LEU A 7 12.06 2.23 -21.59
C LEU A 7 12.68 2.87 -20.34
N THR A 8 13.21 4.09 -20.45
CA THR A 8 13.71 4.86 -19.31
C THR A 8 12.60 5.24 -18.35
N SER A 9 11.42 5.64 -18.84
CA SER A 9 10.28 5.94 -17.98
C SER A 9 9.78 4.71 -17.22
N LYS A 10 9.75 3.53 -17.87
CA LYS A 10 9.36 2.28 -17.20
C LYS A 10 10.31 1.91 -16.05
N ARG A 11 11.62 1.91 -16.31
CA ARG A 11 12.62 1.60 -15.28
C ARG A 11 12.56 2.58 -14.12
N MET A 12 12.33 3.87 -14.41
CA MET A 12 12.18 4.89 -13.37
C MET A 12 10.93 4.65 -12.52
N ILE A 13 9.81 4.26 -13.13
CA ILE A 13 8.57 3.90 -12.40
C ILE A 13 8.80 2.68 -11.50
N GLU A 14 9.46 1.63 -12.02
CA GLU A 14 9.81 0.44 -11.24
C GLU A 14 10.70 0.80 -10.04
N PHE A 15 11.75 1.58 -10.27
CA PHE A 15 12.66 2.04 -9.22
C PHE A 15 11.95 2.85 -8.13
N LEU A 16 11.17 3.86 -8.52
CA LEU A 16 10.43 4.70 -7.58
C LEU A 16 9.38 3.90 -6.80
N SER A 17 8.72 2.92 -7.43
CA SER A 17 7.75 2.07 -6.75
C SER A 17 8.40 1.17 -5.71
N ILE A 18 9.60 0.65 -6.01
CA ILE A 18 10.39 -0.16 -5.07
C ILE A 18 10.89 0.69 -3.91
N LEU A 19 11.39 1.91 -4.16
CA LEU A 19 11.76 2.85 -3.10
C LEU A 19 10.58 3.20 -2.21
N GLY A 20 9.38 3.29 -2.78
CA GLY A 20 8.14 3.51 -2.04
C GLY A 20 7.80 2.43 -1.03
N ILE A 21 8.49 1.27 -1.02
CA ILE A 21 8.28 0.22 -0.02
C ILE A 21 9.06 0.52 1.27
N ILE A 22 10.16 1.28 1.19
CA ILE A 22 11.08 1.53 2.31
C ILE A 22 10.37 1.94 3.61
N PRO A 23 9.39 2.87 3.60
CA PRO A 23 8.72 3.29 4.84
C PRO A 23 7.98 2.18 5.58
N PHE A 24 7.55 1.10 4.90
CA PHE A 24 6.91 -0.06 5.56
C PHE A 24 7.87 -0.82 6.50
N TYR A 25 9.17 -0.70 6.28
CA TYR A 25 10.19 -1.41 7.07
C TYR A 25 10.71 -0.62 8.26
N PHE A 26 10.36 0.67 8.42
CA PHE A 26 10.92 1.52 9.46
C PHE A 26 10.61 1.00 10.87
N GLU A 27 9.35 0.69 11.15
CA GLU A 27 8.94 0.20 12.47
C GLU A 27 9.54 -1.18 12.79
N LEU A 28 9.68 -2.05 11.77
CA LEU A 28 10.36 -3.34 11.93
C LEU A 28 11.85 -3.16 12.24
N PHE A 29 12.52 -2.27 11.51
CA PHE A 29 13.94 -1.99 11.69
C PHE A 29 14.21 -1.34 13.06
N ASP A 30 13.37 -0.40 13.48
CA ASP A 30 13.43 0.20 14.81
C ASP A 30 13.33 -0.86 15.90
N HIS A 31 12.37 -1.79 15.78
CA HIS A 31 12.27 -2.91 16.72
C HIS A 31 13.54 -3.79 16.75
N LEU A 32 14.07 -4.18 15.58
CA LEU A 32 15.25 -5.04 15.51
C LEU A 32 16.50 -4.41 16.15
N LEU A 33 16.66 -3.09 16.06
CA LEU A 33 17.79 -2.38 16.68
C LEU A 33 17.71 -2.32 18.21
N HIS A 34 16.51 -2.36 18.79
CA HIS A 34 16.27 -2.16 20.22
C HIS A 34 15.92 -3.44 20.98
N LEU A 35 16.07 -4.61 20.35
CA LEU A 35 15.83 -5.95 20.94
C LEU A 35 16.54 -6.21 22.28
N ASN A 36 17.59 -5.46 22.60
CA ASN A 36 18.47 -5.73 23.75
C ASN A 36 18.43 -4.67 24.85
N THR A 37 17.57 -3.65 24.74
CA THR A 37 17.44 -2.58 25.74
C THR A 37 16.15 -2.75 26.53
N GLN A 38 16.24 -3.05 27.84
CA GLN A 38 15.11 -3.23 28.77
C GLN A 38 14.27 -1.95 29.04
N PHE A 39 14.47 -0.88 28.29
CA PHE A 39 13.70 0.35 28.49
C PHE A 39 12.34 0.25 27.80
N GLU A 40 11.29 0.64 28.51
CA GLU A 40 9.94 0.88 27.96
C GLU A 40 10.06 1.86 26.79
N TYR A 41 10.23 1.31 25.59
CA TYR A 41 10.42 2.08 24.38
C TYR A 41 9.05 2.44 23.84
N GLU A 42 8.60 3.67 24.14
CA GLU A 42 7.60 4.33 23.30
C GLU A 42 8.25 4.52 21.92
N THR A 43 8.08 3.53 21.04
CA THR A 43 8.76 3.48 19.74
C THR A 43 8.47 4.77 18.98
N ARG A 44 9.53 5.53 18.67
CA ARG A 44 9.43 6.81 17.94
C ARG A 44 8.67 6.66 16.62
N PHE A 45 8.65 5.44 16.08
CA PHE A 45 8.00 5.05 14.84
C PHE A 45 6.76 4.20 15.03
N ARG A 46 6.15 4.14 16.23
CA ARG A 46 4.90 3.40 16.47
C ARG A 46 3.85 3.81 15.43
N ASN A 47 3.28 2.83 14.74
CA ASN A 47 2.28 3.01 13.69
C ASN A 47 2.75 3.74 12.41
N PHE A 48 4.03 4.09 12.29
CA PHE A 48 4.52 4.82 11.12
C PHE A 48 4.28 4.05 9.83
N SER A 49 4.55 2.75 9.82
CA SER A 49 4.33 1.89 8.66
C SER A 49 2.84 1.78 8.29
N PHE A 50 1.94 1.80 9.28
CA PHE A 50 0.49 1.71 9.07
C PHE A 50 -0.13 3.03 8.59
N ILE A 51 0.34 4.17 9.11
CA ILE A 51 -0.02 5.51 8.62
C ILE A 51 0.45 5.66 7.17
N TYR A 52 1.66 5.22 6.86
CA TYR A 52 2.12 5.21 5.47
C TYR A 52 1.25 4.32 4.58
N GLY A 53 0.83 3.15 5.09
CA GLY A 53 -0.14 2.28 4.41
C GLY A 53 -1.46 2.98 4.08
N SER A 54 -2.01 3.80 4.99
CA SER A 54 -3.25 4.55 4.73
C SER A 54 -3.10 5.60 3.62
N LEU A 55 -1.94 6.26 3.55
CA LEU A 55 -1.60 7.19 2.47
C LEU A 55 -1.51 6.47 1.12
N ILE A 56 -0.85 5.31 1.09
CA ILE A 56 -0.75 4.50 -0.12
C ILE A 56 -2.13 4.02 -0.58
N ILE A 57 -2.98 3.53 0.32
CA ILE A 57 -4.36 3.14 0.00
C ILE A 57 -5.12 4.33 -0.60
N SER A 58 -5.05 5.50 0.02
CA SER A 58 -5.73 6.72 -0.46
C SER A 58 -5.27 7.11 -1.87
N PHE A 59 -3.96 7.06 -2.12
CA PHE A 59 -3.39 7.33 -3.44
C PHE A 59 -3.85 6.32 -4.51
N LEU A 60 -3.86 5.03 -4.16
CA LEU A 60 -4.27 3.95 -5.07
C LEU A 60 -5.76 4.03 -5.41
N SER A 61 -6.60 4.24 -4.41
CA SER A 61 -8.04 4.46 -4.58
C SER A 61 -8.32 5.61 -5.56
N GLY A 62 -7.60 6.74 -5.43
CA GLY A 62 -7.71 7.85 -6.36
C GLY A 62 -7.29 7.51 -7.79
N MET A 63 -6.16 6.81 -7.96
CA MET A 63 -5.70 6.39 -9.30
C MET A 63 -6.66 5.41 -9.98
N HIS A 64 -7.18 4.44 -9.23
CA HIS A 64 -8.17 3.49 -9.73
C HIS A 64 -9.46 4.18 -10.15
N TRP A 65 -9.92 5.14 -9.35
CA TRP A 65 -11.10 5.94 -9.66
C TRP A 65 -10.92 6.73 -10.96
N GLN A 66 -9.78 7.40 -11.13
CA GLN A 66 -9.47 8.10 -12.38
C GLN A 66 -9.47 7.19 -13.60
N LYS A 67 -8.91 5.97 -13.49
CA LYS A 67 -8.90 4.99 -14.59
C LYS A 67 -10.30 4.56 -14.98
N LEU A 68 -11.19 4.36 -14.00
CA LEU A 68 -12.58 3.98 -14.24
C LEU A 68 -13.38 5.11 -14.88
N ILE A 69 -13.14 6.37 -14.49
CA ILE A 69 -13.74 7.55 -15.14
C ILE A 69 -13.34 7.58 -16.62
N ASN A 70 -12.04 7.44 -16.91
CA ASN A 70 -11.53 7.47 -18.27
C ASN A 70 -12.04 6.30 -19.14
N ALA A 71 -12.39 5.17 -18.51
CA ALA A 71 -12.97 4.01 -19.18
C ALA A 71 -14.51 4.05 -19.22
N GLU A 72 -15.15 5.14 -18.79
CA GLU A 72 -16.61 5.33 -18.73
C GLU A 72 -17.36 4.24 -17.93
N ASN A 73 -16.64 3.54 -17.03
CA ASN A 73 -17.16 2.43 -16.23
C ASN A 73 -17.78 2.91 -14.91
N ILE A 74 -18.83 3.72 -15.01
CA ILE A 74 -19.46 4.43 -13.88
C ILE A 74 -19.95 3.46 -12.80
N LYS A 75 -20.43 2.28 -13.20
CA LYS A 75 -20.96 1.25 -12.28
C LYS A 75 -19.93 0.74 -11.28
N LEU A 76 -18.62 0.87 -11.54
CA LEU A 76 -17.58 0.31 -10.68
C LEU A 76 -16.85 1.38 -9.85
N LEU A 77 -17.25 2.65 -9.95
CA LEU A 77 -16.58 3.78 -9.30
C LEU A 77 -16.55 3.69 -7.77
N TYR A 78 -17.47 2.93 -7.15
CA TYR A 78 -17.49 2.76 -5.71
C TYR A 78 -16.40 1.77 -5.22
N LEU A 79 -15.99 0.80 -6.04
CA LEU A 79 -15.08 -0.28 -5.60
C LEU A 79 -13.71 0.22 -5.13
N PRO A 80 -13.07 1.19 -5.81
CA PRO A 80 -11.82 1.76 -5.30
C PRO A 80 -11.97 2.60 -4.04
N MET A 81 -13.17 3.12 -3.76
CA MET A 81 -13.42 4.00 -2.60
C MET A 81 -13.61 3.21 -1.30
N ILE A 82 -14.05 1.95 -1.39
CA ILE A 82 -14.27 1.07 -0.22
C ILE A 82 -13.05 1.03 0.72
N PRO A 83 -11.82 0.70 0.28
CA PRO A 83 -10.68 0.56 1.19
C PRO A 83 -10.33 1.88 1.88
N VAL A 84 -10.34 3.02 1.18
CA VAL A 84 -10.03 4.31 1.80
C VAL A 84 -11.08 4.71 2.84
N ILE A 85 -12.38 4.51 2.55
CA ILE A 85 -13.46 4.80 3.50
C ILE A 85 -13.32 3.92 4.76
N LEU A 86 -13.07 2.62 4.58
CA LEU A 86 -12.86 1.70 5.71
C LEU A 86 -11.66 2.09 6.56
N VAL A 87 -10.56 2.54 5.95
CA VAL A 87 -9.38 3.03 6.67
C VAL A 87 -9.70 4.24 7.54
N TRP A 88 -10.44 5.23 7.01
CA TRP A 88 -10.85 6.40 7.80
C TRP A 88 -11.80 6.04 8.94
N LEU A 89 -12.82 5.22 8.67
CA LEU A 89 -13.75 4.76 9.70
C LEU A 89 -13.00 3.97 10.79
N SER A 90 -12.05 3.14 10.40
CA SER A 90 -11.26 2.37 11.33
C SER A 90 -10.35 3.24 12.18
N PHE A 91 -9.67 4.21 11.57
CA PHE A 91 -8.81 5.15 12.27
C PHE A 91 -9.58 5.95 13.35
N LEU A 92 -10.82 6.35 13.08
CA LEU A 92 -11.61 7.17 13.99
C LEU A 92 -12.37 6.37 15.06
N PHE A 93 -12.86 5.19 14.72
CA PHE A 93 -13.87 4.50 15.53
C PHE A 93 -13.45 3.13 16.05
N THR A 94 -12.29 2.61 15.66
CA THR A 94 -11.87 1.26 16.04
C THR A 94 -10.56 1.25 16.82
N PRO A 95 -10.36 0.28 17.72
CA PRO A 95 -9.07 0.05 18.37
C PRO A 95 -7.93 -0.11 17.35
N GLU A 96 -6.71 0.28 17.75
CA GLU A 96 -5.51 0.24 16.91
C GLU A 96 -5.29 -1.11 16.23
N PHE A 97 -5.59 -2.21 16.93
CA PHE A 97 -5.51 -3.56 16.39
C PHE A 97 -6.34 -3.75 15.09
N PHE A 98 -7.58 -3.26 15.08
CA PHE A 98 -8.45 -3.37 13.91
C PHE A 98 -8.01 -2.45 12.78
N PHE A 99 -7.51 -1.25 13.11
CA PHE A 99 -6.90 -0.34 12.13
C PHE A 99 -5.77 -0.99 11.38
N LYS A 100 -4.82 -1.62 12.09
CA LYS A 100 -3.70 -2.32 11.46
C LYS A 100 -4.18 -3.44 10.51
N ILE A 101 -5.25 -4.17 10.86
CA ILE A 101 -5.79 -5.26 10.03
C ILE A 101 -6.40 -4.68 8.76
N ILE A 102 -7.17 -3.59 8.90
CA ILE A 102 -7.82 -2.92 7.78
C ILE A 102 -6.81 -2.34 6.80
N ILE A 103 -5.63 -1.88 7.25
CA ILE A 103 -4.54 -1.49 6.34
C ILE A 103 -4.07 -2.67 5.48
N ILE A 104 -3.80 -3.83 6.07
CA ILE A 104 -3.36 -5.01 5.31
C ILE A 104 -4.43 -5.44 4.31
N ILE A 105 -5.69 -5.53 4.75
CA ILE A 105 -6.82 -5.87 3.88
C ILE A 105 -7.00 -4.83 2.77
N GLY A 106 -6.86 -3.54 3.07
CA GLY A 106 -6.97 -2.46 2.10
C GLY A 106 -5.90 -2.51 1.01
N LEU A 107 -4.65 -2.82 1.36
CA LEU A 107 -3.58 -3.03 0.37
C LEU A 107 -3.86 -4.23 -0.55
N ILE A 108 -4.35 -5.33 0.02
CA ILE A 108 -4.77 -6.51 -0.76
C ILE A 108 -5.95 -6.15 -1.66
N TRP A 109 -6.94 -5.42 -1.15
CA TRP A 109 -8.10 -4.96 -1.92
C TRP A 109 -7.67 -4.12 -3.11
N CYS A 110 -6.78 -3.14 -2.92
CA CYS A 110 -6.24 -2.35 -4.03
C CYS A 110 -5.55 -3.23 -5.08
N LEU A 111 -4.81 -4.26 -4.67
CA LEU A 111 -4.21 -5.21 -5.61
C LEU A 111 -5.29 -6.01 -6.38
N LEU A 112 -6.34 -6.46 -5.70
CA LEU A 112 -7.45 -7.17 -6.35
C LEU A 112 -8.18 -6.28 -7.35
N VAL A 113 -8.37 -4.99 -7.05
CA VAL A 113 -8.93 -4.02 -8.00
C VAL A 113 -8.03 -3.92 -9.24
N ASP A 114 -6.72 -3.82 -9.07
CA ASP A 114 -5.77 -3.79 -10.20
C ASP A 114 -5.86 -5.08 -11.06
N LEU A 115 -5.94 -6.26 -10.44
CA LEU A 115 -5.86 -7.57 -11.11
C LEU A 115 -7.19 -8.08 -11.69
N LEU A 116 -8.32 -7.73 -11.08
CA LEU A 116 -9.63 -8.27 -11.46
C LEU A 116 -10.47 -7.26 -12.24
N ILE A 117 -10.41 -5.98 -11.85
CA ILE A 117 -11.28 -4.94 -12.41
C ILE A 117 -10.55 -4.15 -13.48
N LEU A 118 -9.32 -3.74 -13.19
CA LEU A 118 -8.53 -2.87 -14.07
C LEU A 118 -7.57 -3.65 -14.97
N ARG A 119 -7.69 -4.97 -15.04
CA ARG A 119 -6.76 -5.83 -15.78
C ARG A 119 -6.58 -5.39 -17.22
N GLU A 120 -7.70 -5.24 -17.94
CA GLU A 120 -7.71 -4.85 -19.36
C GLU A 120 -7.29 -3.38 -19.59
N LEU A 121 -7.37 -2.55 -18.55
CA LEU A 121 -6.97 -1.14 -18.60
C LEU A 121 -5.50 -0.94 -18.25
N ASN A 122 -4.87 -1.93 -17.62
CA ASN A 122 -3.51 -1.88 -17.12
C ASN A 122 -2.56 -2.65 -18.05
N GLN A 123 -1.31 -2.21 -18.11
CA GLN A 123 -0.27 -2.98 -18.81
C GLN A 123 0.25 -4.12 -17.92
N ASP A 124 0.54 -5.28 -18.49
CA ASP A 124 0.96 -6.48 -17.74
C ASP A 124 2.17 -6.24 -16.84
N TRP A 125 3.15 -5.47 -17.31
CA TRP A 125 4.34 -5.15 -16.50
C TRP A 125 3.99 -4.32 -15.26
N PHE A 126 2.99 -3.45 -15.36
CA PHE A 126 2.52 -2.65 -14.23
C PHE A 126 1.80 -3.55 -13.23
N LEU A 127 0.93 -4.46 -13.69
CA LEU A 127 0.28 -5.44 -12.81
C LEU A 127 1.31 -6.30 -12.06
N LYS A 128 2.35 -6.76 -12.75
CA LYS A 128 3.46 -7.50 -12.13
C LYS A 128 4.17 -6.67 -11.07
N LEU A 129 4.49 -5.41 -11.37
CA LEU A 129 5.11 -4.49 -10.42
C LEU A 129 4.22 -4.28 -9.18
N ARG A 130 2.92 -4.05 -9.39
CA ARG A 130 1.94 -3.89 -8.29
C ARG A 130 1.89 -5.12 -7.39
N SER A 131 1.86 -6.32 -7.95
CA SER A 131 1.91 -7.56 -7.17
C SER A 131 3.20 -7.68 -6.34
N ILE A 132 4.36 -7.38 -6.94
CA ILE A 132 5.67 -7.44 -6.24
C ILE A 132 5.70 -6.44 -5.08
N VAL A 133 5.33 -5.18 -5.35
CA VAL A 133 5.37 -4.09 -4.35
C VAL A 133 4.44 -4.40 -3.18
N THR A 134 3.20 -4.84 -3.44
CA THR A 134 2.26 -5.20 -2.38
C THR A 134 2.75 -6.42 -1.58
N PHE A 135 3.27 -7.45 -2.26
CA PHE A 135 3.79 -8.65 -1.59
C PHE A 135 5.03 -8.36 -0.72
N LEU A 136 5.85 -7.38 -1.09
CA LEU A 136 6.99 -6.94 -0.27
C LEU A 136 6.55 -6.02 0.89
N ALA A 137 5.48 -5.25 0.74
CA ALA A 137 4.99 -4.33 1.77
C ALA A 137 4.24 -5.04 2.92
N ILE A 138 3.52 -6.14 2.66
CA ILE A 138 2.70 -6.83 3.66
C ILE A 138 3.52 -7.52 4.78
N PRO A 139 4.61 -8.27 4.49
CA PRO A 139 5.36 -8.99 5.52
C PRO A 139 5.83 -8.14 6.69
N PRO A 140 6.48 -6.96 6.52
CA PRO A 140 6.89 -6.16 7.68
C PRO A 140 5.70 -5.71 8.53
N LEU A 141 4.57 -5.34 7.91
CA LEU A 141 3.34 -4.99 8.64
C LEU A 141 2.82 -6.18 9.46
N PHE A 142 2.84 -7.38 8.88
CA PHE A 142 2.40 -8.60 9.56
C PHE A 142 3.33 -9.00 10.70
N VAL A 143 4.66 -8.84 10.57
CA VAL A 143 5.61 -9.17 11.65
C VAL A 143 5.43 -8.24 12.85
N ILE A 144 5.25 -6.94 12.62
CA ILE A 144 5.05 -5.94 13.68
C ILE A 144 3.80 -6.27 14.53
N PHE A 145 2.79 -6.97 13.99
CA PHE A 145 1.65 -7.42 14.79
C PHE A 145 1.99 -8.38 15.92
N PHE A 146 3.02 -9.22 15.75
CA PHE A 146 3.41 -10.23 16.75
C PHE A 146 4.49 -9.73 17.69
N VAL A 147 5.11 -8.62 17.34
CA VAL A 147 6.12 -7.96 18.13
C VAL A 147 5.40 -7.06 19.13
N LYS A 148 5.52 -7.39 20.42
CA LYS A 148 4.99 -6.61 21.54
C LYS A 148 5.97 -5.55 21.98
#